data_AF-A0A2W5D442-F1
#
_entry.id   AF-A0A2W5D442-F1
#
_cell.length_a   1.000
_cell.length_b   1.000
_cell.length_c   1.000
_cell.angle_alpha   90.00
_cell.angle_beta   90.00
_cell.angle_gamma   90.00
#
_symmetry.space_group_name_H-M   'P 1'
#
loop_
_entity.id
_entity.type
_entity.pdbx_description
1 polymer ?
#
loop_
_entity_poly.entity_id
_entity_poly.type
_entity_poly.pdbx_seq_one_letter_code
_entity_poly.pdbx_strand_id
1 'polypeptide(L)'
;NFSPARIFMGDSGSMLIGTLLSAACVSASGRINLSLYGVADMFALLSPVIVVLAALFIPLLDLVLAVVRRVAAGKSPFAPDKKHLHHRLLRLGHTQKQVVLVLYTWVGVAAFSAVGSTVLPTNLTAILVGVLLLVAVASTAIPLWKSGEAEDRVIRRE
;
A
#
# COMPACT_ATOMS: atom_id res chain seq x y z
N ASN A 1 8.89 15.21 0.25
CA ASN A 1 8.20 15.89 -0.86
C ASN A 1 6.69 15.94 -0.60
N PHE A 2 6.26 16.58 0.50
CA PHE A 2 4.84 16.68 0.87
C PHE A 2 4.16 17.81 0.09
N SER A 3 2.87 17.68 -0.21
CA SER A 3 2.16 18.69 -1.00
C SER A 3 2.10 20.06 -0.30
N PRO A 4 2.45 21.17 -0.98
CA PRO A 4 2.84 21.28 -2.39
C PRO A 4 4.30 20.88 -2.64
N ALA A 5 4.52 19.99 -3.62
CA ALA A 5 5.84 19.51 -3.99
C ALA A 5 6.66 20.62 -4.67
N ARG A 6 7.91 20.80 -4.25
CA ARG A 6 8.83 21.81 -4.82
C ARG A 6 9.83 21.21 -5.81
N ILE A 7 10.03 19.89 -5.75
CA ILE A 7 10.99 19.15 -6.56
C ILE A 7 10.34 17.82 -6.95
N PHE A 8 10.47 17.43 -8.22
CA PHE A 8 10.05 16.11 -8.69
C PHE A 8 11.18 15.11 -8.51
N MET A 9 10.84 13.88 -8.13
CA MET A 9 11.82 12.82 -7.91
C MET A 9 12.47 12.35 -9.23
N GLY A 10 11.74 12.48 -10.35
CA GLY A 10 12.18 12.03 -11.66
C GLY A 10 12.33 10.51 -11.78
N ASP A 11 12.62 10.04 -12.99
CA ASP A 11 12.84 8.62 -13.25
C ASP A 11 14.10 8.12 -12.54
N SER A 12 15.19 8.91 -12.54
CA SER A 12 16.45 8.57 -11.88
C SER A 12 16.29 8.29 -10.38
N GLY A 13 15.51 9.12 -9.67
CA GLY A 13 15.25 8.91 -8.25
C GLY A 13 14.45 7.63 -8.01
N SER A 14 13.43 7.36 -8.84
CA SER A 14 12.58 6.17 -8.69
C SER A 14 13.32 4.86 -8.96
N MET A 15 14.16 4.85 -10.00
CA MET A 15 14.99 3.69 -10.32
C MET A 15 16.05 3.44 -9.24
N LEU A 16 16.67 4.49 -8.69
CA LEU A 16 17.62 4.36 -7.60
C LEU A 16 16.97 3.75 -6.35
N ILE A 17 15.83 4.28 -5.89
CA ILE A 17 15.14 3.73 -4.72
C ILE A 17 14.72 2.27 -4.97
N GLY A 18 14.20 1.94 -6.16
CA GLY A 18 13.86 0.57 -6.52
C GLY A 18 15.07 -0.37 -6.47
N THR A 19 16.22 0.09 -6.97
CA THR A 19 17.47 -0.70 -6.99
C THR A 19 18.00 -0.92 -5.57
N LEU A 20 18.01 0.13 -4.73
CA LEU A 20 18.43 0.02 -3.34
C LEU A 20 17.51 -0.90 -2.53
N LEU A 21 16.20 -0.83 -2.75
CA LEU A 21 15.24 -1.73 -2.12
C LEU A 21 15.49 -3.18 -2.54
N SER A 22 15.71 -3.44 -3.82
CA SER A 22 16.04 -4.78 -4.33
C SER A 22 17.34 -5.31 -3.72
N ALA A 23 18.39 -4.50 -3.66
CA ALA A 23 19.67 -4.87 -3.07
C ALA A 23 19.53 -5.19 -1.57
N ALA A 24 18.73 -4.41 -0.84
CA ALA A 24 18.44 -4.64 0.57
C ALA A 24 17.70 -5.96 0.79
N CYS A 25 16.68 -6.26 -0.03
CA CYS A 25 15.96 -7.55 0.04
C CYS A 25 16.89 -8.75 -0.13
N VAL A 26 17.69 -8.73 -1.20
CA VAL A 26 18.60 -9.84 -1.54
C VAL A 26 19.65 -10.00 -0.44
N SER A 27 20.21 -8.90 0.05
CA SER A 27 21.20 -8.93 1.13
C SER A 27 20.62 -9.44 2.45
N ALA A 28 19.38 -9.09 2.76
CA ALA A 28 18.71 -9.50 4.00
C ALA A 28 18.22 -10.96 3.96
N SER A 29 17.99 -11.54 2.78
CA SER A 29 17.37 -12.87 2.62
C SER A 29 18.24 -14.06 3.11
N GLY A 30 19.46 -13.83 3.59
CA GLY A 30 20.32 -14.85 4.21
C GLY A 30 20.75 -15.99 3.28
N ARG A 31 21.75 -16.80 3.69
CA ARG A 31 22.06 -18.06 3.00
C ARG A 31 21.14 -19.15 3.55
N ILE A 32 20.43 -19.85 2.67
CA ILE A 32 19.53 -20.95 3.03
C ILE A 32 20.39 -22.11 3.54
N ASN A 33 20.42 -22.34 4.86
CA ASN A 33 20.95 -23.58 5.40
C ASN A 33 19.89 -24.67 5.21
N LEU A 34 20.15 -25.60 4.28
CA LEU A 34 19.23 -26.68 3.90
C LEU A 34 18.95 -27.69 5.05
N SER A 35 19.56 -27.50 6.22
CA SER A 35 19.50 -28.40 7.37
C SER A 35 18.38 -28.09 8.37
N LEU A 36 17.63 -27.00 8.21
CA LEU A 36 16.56 -26.58 9.14
C LEU A 36 15.19 -26.68 8.45
N TYR A 37 14.60 -27.87 8.47
CA TYR A 37 13.23 -28.14 7.98
C TYR A 37 12.21 -27.84 9.09
N GLY A 38 11.89 -26.56 9.27
CA GLY A 38 10.75 -26.11 10.07
C GLY A 38 10.00 -25.00 9.34
N VAL A 39 8.67 -25.06 9.31
CA VAL A 39 7.84 -24.00 8.70
C VAL A 39 8.14 -22.62 9.31
N ALA A 40 8.38 -22.56 10.62
CA ALA A 40 8.76 -21.33 11.32
C ALA A 40 10.12 -20.78 10.88
N ASP A 41 11.11 -21.65 10.63
CA ASP A 41 12.44 -21.24 10.14
C ASP A 41 12.36 -20.72 8.69
N MET A 42 11.50 -21.30 7.85
CA MET A 42 11.25 -20.79 6.49
C MET A 42 10.61 -19.39 6.51
N PHE A 43 9.65 -19.14 7.41
CA PHE A 43 9.04 -17.81 7.56
C PHE A 43 10.05 -16.76 8.05
N ALA A 44 10.94 -17.12 8.98
CA ALA A 44 12.00 -16.23 9.44
C ALA A 44 12.99 -15.88 8.31
N LEU A 45 13.42 -16.89 7.54
CA LEU A 45 14.34 -16.72 6.39
C LEU A 45 13.75 -15.88 5.26
N LEU A 46 12.46 -16.08 4.94
CA LEU A 46 11.78 -15.34 3.88
C LEU A 46 11.22 -13.99 4.33
N SER A 47 11.30 -13.68 5.62
CA SER A 47 10.71 -12.47 6.20
C SER A 47 11.09 -11.17 5.46
N PRO A 48 12.34 -10.93 5.03
CA PRO A 48 12.69 -9.67 4.36
C PRO A 48 12.01 -9.54 2.99
N VAL A 49 11.90 -10.64 2.25
CA VAL A 49 11.21 -10.70 0.97
C VAL A 49 9.70 -10.49 1.15
N ILE A 50 9.11 -11.16 2.14
CA ILE A 50 7.68 -11.04 2.45
C ILE A 50 7.33 -9.58 2.81
N VAL A 51 8.17 -8.91 3.60
CA VAL A 51 7.95 -7.51 4.01
C VAL A 51 7.99 -6.58 2.81
N VAL A 52 8.94 -6.76 1.90
CA VAL A 52 9.00 -5.90 0.69
C VAL A 52 7.86 -6.20 -0.26
N LEU A 53 7.48 -7.47 -0.45
CA LEU A 53 6.29 -7.81 -1.22
C LEU A 53 5.02 -7.22 -0.60
N ALA A 54 4.89 -7.24 0.72
CA ALA A 54 3.77 -6.63 1.44
C ALA A 54 3.75 -5.10 1.26
N ALA A 55 4.90 -4.44 1.34
CA ALA A 55 5.00 -2.99 1.13
C ALA A 55 4.70 -2.60 -0.34
N LEU A 56 5.13 -3.43 -1.29
CA LEU A 56 4.88 -3.24 -2.72
C LEU A 56 3.50 -3.74 -3.18
N PHE A 57 2.74 -4.40 -2.31
CA PHE A 57 1.48 -5.03 -2.66
C PHE A 57 0.50 -4.04 -3.30
N ILE A 58 0.35 -2.85 -2.71
CA ILE A 58 -0.57 -1.82 -3.20
C ILE A 58 -0.17 -1.24 -4.57
N PRO A 59 1.07 -0.74 -4.76
CA PRO A 59 1.47 -0.25 -6.07
C PRO A 59 1.47 -1.36 -7.13
N LEU A 60 1.83 -2.60 -6.77
CA LEU A 60 1.79 -3.74 -7.68
C LEU A 60 0.35 -4.09 -8.07
N LEU A 61 -0.57 -4.11 -7.10
CA LEU A 61 -1.98 -4.37 -7.34
C LEU A 61 -2.60 -3.28 -8.24
N ASP A 62 -2.27 -2.01 -8.02
CA ASP A 62 -2.73 -0.91 -8.89
C ASP A 62 -2.21 -1.07 -10.33
N LEU A 63 -0.94 -1.48 -10.49
CA LEU A 63 -0.34 -1.77 -11.79
C LEU A 63 -1.05 -2.94 -12.48
N VAL A 64 -1.23 -4.06 -11.78
CA VAL A 64 -1.91 -5.25 -12.31
C VAL A 64 -3.34 -4.92 -12.72
N LEU A 65 -4.10 -4.22 -11.86
CA LEU A 65 -5.46 -3.79 -12.19
C LEU A 65 -5.51 -2.82 -13.37
N ALA A 66 -4.49 -1.98 -13.55
CA ALA A 66 -4.38 -1.12 -14.73
C ALA A 66 -4.10 -1.95 -16.00
N VAL A 67 -3.16 -2.88 -15.95
CA VAL A 67 -2.82 -3.77 -17.08
C VAL A 67 -4.02 -4.62 -17.48
N VAL A 68 -4.66 -5.31 -16.53
CA VAL A 68 -5.84 -6.15 -16.79
C VAL A 68 -6.96 -5.33 -17.44
N ARG A 69 -7.25 -4.13 -16.92
CA ARG A 69 -8.27 -3.24 -17.48
C ARG A 69 -7.94 -2.77 -18.90
N ARG A 70 -6.67 -2.50 -19.21
CA ARG A 70 -6.23 -2.07 -20.55
C ARG A 70 -6.38 -3.20 -21.55
N VAL A 71 -5.88 -4.38 -21.19
CA VAL A 71 -5.93 -5.58 -22.05
C VAL A 71 -7.38 -6.02 -22.28
N ALA A 72 -8.22 -6.01 -21.24
CA ALA A 72 -9.66 -6.30 -21.38
C ALA A 72 -10.39 -5.29 -22.28
N ALA A 73 -9.89 -4.07 -22.41
CA ALA A 73 -10.40 -3.05 -23.32
C ALA A 73 -9.75 -3.10 -24.73
N GLY A 74 -8.98 -4.14 -25.04
CA GLY A 74 -8.27 -4.30 -26.32
C GLY A 74 -7.12 -3.30 -26.52
N LYS A 75 -6.69 -2.60 -25.47
CA LYS A 75 -5.60 -1.62 -25.53
C LYS A 75 -4.28 -2.26 -25.14
N SER A 76 -3.19 -1.71 -25.67
CA SER A 76 -1.84 -2.08 -25.25
C SER A 76 -1.69 -1.95 -23.72
N PRO A 77 -0.99 -2.89 -23.06
CA PRO A 77 -0.70 -2.80 -21.63
C PRO A 77 0.07 -1.51 -21.27
N PHE A 78 0.79 -0.91 -22.22
CA PHE A 78 1.54 0.34 -22.07
C PHE A 78 0.72 1.61 -22.39
N ALA A 79 -0.55 1.46 -22.79
CA ALA A 79 -1.39 2.61 -23.09
C ALA A 79 -1.64 3.48 -21.84
N PRO A 80 -1.65 4.81 -21.93
CA PRO A 80 -1.86 5.69 -20.79
C PRO A 80 -3.25 5.49 -20.16
N ASP A 81 -3.31 5.43 -18.84
CA ASP A 81 -4.55 5.31 -18.06
C ASP A 81 -4.54 6.24 -16.85
N LYS A 82 -5.67 6.88 -16.57
CA LYS A 82 -5.87 7.82 -15.45
C LYS A 82 -6.71 7.20 -14.32
N LYS A 83 -6.95 5.89 -14.33
CA LYS A 83 -7.82 5.19 -13.37
C LYS A 83 -7.08 4.50 -12.21
N HIS A 84 -5.85 4.93 -11.92
CA HIS A 84 -5.06 4.49 -10.77
C HIS A 84 -5.75 4.80 -9.43
N LEU A 85 -5.41 4.04 -8.38
CA LEU A 85 -6.01 4.14 -7.04
C LEU A 85 -6.00 5.57 -6.50
N HIS A 86 -4.91 6.33 -6.68
CA HIS A 86 -4.83 7.71 -6.23
C HIS A 86 -5.89 8.61 -6.91
N HIS A 87 -6.13 8.45 -8.21
CA HIS A 87 -7.17 9.17 -8.94
C HIS A 87 -8.59 8.70 -8.56
N ARG A 88 -8.76 7.44 -8.13
CA ARG A 88 -10.04 6.98 -7.58
C ARG A 88 -10.32 7.65 -6.23
N LEU A 89 -9.34 7.71 -5.34
CA LEU A 89 -9.50 8.37 -4.04
C LEU A 89 -9.74 9.87 -4.18
N LEU A 90 -9.05 10.55 -5.10
CA LEU A 90 -9.32 11.97 -5.40
C LEU A 90 -10.77 12.18 -5.89
N ARG A 91 -11.29 11.27 -6.73
CA ARG A 91 -12.68 11.32 -7.21
C ARG A 91 -13.72 11.04 -6.13
N LEU A 92 -13.34 10.33 -5.06
CA LEU A 92 -14.19 10.10 -3.88
C LEU A 92 -14.25 11.33 -2.95
N GLY A 93 -13.54 12.43 -3.26
CA GLY A 93 -13.54 13.65 -2.46
C GLY A 93 -12.37 13.77 -1.49
N HIS A 94 -11.37 12.87 -1.56
CA HIS A 94 -10.12 13.05 -0.80
C HIS A 94 -9.29 14.19 -1.38
N THR A 95 -8.69 15.00 -0.50
CA THR A 95 -7.61 15.90 -0.88
C THR A 95 -6.33 15.12 -1.18
N GLN A 96 -5.42 15.70 -1.97
CA GLN A 96 -4.15 15.05 -2.31
C GLN A 96 -3.36 14.57 -1.08
N LYS A 97 -3.36 15.34 0.02
CA LYS A 97 -2.70 14.97 1.28
C LYS A 97 -3.36 13.75 1.93
N GLN A 98 -4.69 13.69 1.94
CA GLN A 98 -5.45 12.56 2.49
C GLN A 98 -5.20 11.29 1.68
N VAL A 99 -5.15 11.38 0.35
CA VAL A 99 -4.84 10.22 -0.50
C VAL A 99 -3.48 9.62 -0.14
N VAL A 100 -2.45 10.46 0.01
CA VAL A 100 -1.10 10.00 0.38
C VAL A 100 -1.11 9.33 1.76
N LEU A 101 -1.79 9.93 2.74
CA LEU A 101 -1.90 9.35 4.08
C LEU A 101 -2.63 8.00 4.09
N VAL A 102 -3.75 7.88 3.37
CA VAL A 102 -4.49 6.62 3.23
C VAL A 102 -3.58 5.54 2.63
N LEU A 103 -2.86 5.86 1.56
CA LEU A 103 -1.92 4.92 0.94
C LEU A 103 -0.81 4.51 1.92
N TYR A 104 -0.26 5.45 2.69
CA TYR A 104 0.76 5.15 3.71
C TYR A 104 0.21 4.26 4.82
N THR A 105 -1.02 4.49 5.28
CA THR A 105 -1.64 3.64 6.31
C THR A 105 -1.82 2.22 5.79
N TRP A 106 -2.32 2.03 4.56
CA TRP A 106 -2.50 0.69 4.01
C TRP A 106 -1.19 -0.05 3.75
N VAL A 107 -0.16 0.63 3.21
CA VAL A 107 1.19 0.05 3.07
C VAL A 107 1.78 -0.28 4.44
N GLY A 108 1.60 0.62 5.42
CA GLY A 108 2.04 0.43 6.79
C GLY A 108 1.39 -0.78 7.46
N VAL A 109 0.09 -0.99 7.27
CA VAL A 109 -0.62 -2.18 7.78
C VAL A 109 -0.03 -3.46 7.19
N ALA A 110 0.18 -3.51 5.87
CA ALA A 110 0.73 -4.68 5.20
C ALA A 110 2.16 -4.99 5.69
N ALA A 111 3.03 -3.97 5.73
CA ALA A 111 4.41 -4.12 6.19
C ALA A 111 4.48 -4.49 7.68
N PHE A 112 3.66 -3.85 8.53
CA PHE A 112 3.60 -4.15 9.96
C PHE A 112 3.06 -5.55 10.22
N SER A 113 2.07 -6.01 9.46
CA SER A 113 1.57 -7.39 9.58
C SER A 113 2.67 -8.41 9.24
N ALA A 114 3.47 -8.15 8.20
CA ALA A 114 4.57 -9.02 7.82
C ALA A 114 5.68 -9.07 8.90
N VAL A 115 6.20 -7.91 9.32
CA VAL A 115 7.28 -7.84 10.34
C VAL A 115 6.77 -8.24 11.73
N GLY A 116 5.60 -7.74 12.13
CA GLY A 116 5.04 -8.02 13.45
C GLY A 116 4.79 -9.50 13.66
N SER A 117 4.47 -10.25 12.61
CA SER A 117 4.26 -11.71 12.72
C SER A 117 5.55 -12.49 13.02
N THR A 118 6.73 -11.91 12.76
CA THR A 118 8.03 -12.58 13.00
C THR A 118 8.70 -12.14 14.29
N VAL A 119 8.40 -10.93 14.79
CA VAL A 119 9.08 -10.34 15.95
C VAL A 119 8.22 -10.32 17.21
N LEU A 120 6.89 -10.20 17.06
CA LEU A 120 5.95 -10.05 18.17
C LEU A 120 5.08 -11.30 18.33
N PRO A 121 4.56 -11.55 19.55
CA PRO A 121 3.66 -12.67 19.77
C PRO A 121 2.36 -12.49 18.97
N THR A 122 1.88 -13.60 18.39
CA THR A 122 0.81 -13.61 17.37
C THR A 122 -0.47 -12.91 17.81
N ASN A 123 -0.84 -13.05 19.09
CA ASN A 123 -2.00 -12.38 19.67
C ASN A 123 -1.86 -10.85 19.68
N LEU A 124 -0.70 -10.32 20.08
CA LEU A 124 -0.44 -8.88 20.09
C LEU A 124 -0.41 -8.33 18.66
N THR A 125 0.27 -9.02 17.74
CA THR A 125 0.32 -8.65 16.32
C THR A 125 -1.08 -8.59 15.71
N ALA A 126 -1.91 -9.60 15.97
CA ALA A 126 -3.28 -9.64 15.45
C ALA A 126 -4.14 -8.46 15.96
N ILE A 127 -4.03 -8.11 17.25
CA ILE A 127 -4.74 -6.96 17.82
C ILE A 127 -4.27 -5.65 17.17
N LEU A 128 -2.96 -5.44 17.09
CA LEU A 128 -2.40 -4.21 16.52
C LEU A 128 -2.72 -4.07 15.03
N VAL A 129 -2.65 -5.16 14.25
CA VAL A 129 -3.07 -5.18 12.84
C VAL A 129 -4.56 -4.89 12.72
N GLY A 130 -5.40 -5.46 13.61
CA GLY A 130 -6.83 -5.17 13.65
C GLY A 130 -7.13 -3.69 13.88
N VAL A 131 -6.46 -3.06 14.84
CA VAL A 131 -6.58 -1.62 15.11
C VAL A 131 -6.12 -0.80 13.91
N LEU A 132 -4.97 -1.13 13.33
CA LEU A 132 -4.45 -0.43 12.15
C LEU A 132 -5.38 -0.57 10.93
N LEU A 133 -5.99 -1.74 10.73
CA LEU A 133 -6.99 -1.97 9.69
C LEU A 133 -8.23 -1.10 9.90
N LEU A 134 -8.73 -1.00 11.14
CA LEU A 134 -9.86 -0.12 11.44
C LEU A 134 -9.53 1.34 11.14
N VAL A 135 -8.33 1.80 11.48
CA VAL A 135 -7.86 3.16 11.14
C VAL A 135 -7.73 3.34 9.62
N ALA A 136 -7.23 2.33 8.90
CA ALA A 136 -7.12 2.38 7.44
C ALA A 136 -8.49 2.48 6.76
N VAL A 137 -9.46 1.69 7.22
CA VAL A 137 -10.84 1.71 6.71
C VAL A 137 -11.51 3.04 7.05
N ALA A 138 -11.44 3.47 8.30
CA ALA A 138 -12.01 4.75 8.73
C ALA A 138 -11.44 5.91 7.92
N SER A 139 -10.11 5.99 7.78
CA SER A 139 -9.46 7.06 7.01
C SER A 139 -9.84 7.05 5.53
N THR A 140 -10.08 5.88 4.94
CA THR A 140 -10.58 5.75 3.57
C THR A 140 -12.03 6.22 3.44
N ALA A 141 -12.87 5.99 4.46
CA ALA A 141 -14.30 6.30 4.48
C ALA A 141 -14.65 7.76 4.84
N ILE A 142 -13.72 8.53 5.44
CA ILE A 142 -13.97 9.92 5.89
C ILE A 142 -14.70 10.81 4.86
N PRO A 143 -14.37 10.82 3.55
CA PRO A 143 -15.04 11.70 2.60
C PRO A 143 -16.47 11.28 2.28
N LEU A 144 -16.77 9.97 2.34
CA LEU A 144 -18.11 9.44 2.10
C LEU A 144 -19.09 9.91 3.20
N TRP A 145 -18.61 10.05 4.43
CA TRP A 145 -19.40 10.61 5.52
C TRP A 145 -19.59 12.12 5.40
N LYS A 146 -18.55 12.84 4.97
CA LYS A 146 -18.65 14.29 4.75
C LYS A 146 -19.59 14.68 3.60
N SER A 147 -19.71 13.85 2.56
CA SER A 147 -20.68 14.10 1.48
C SER A 147 -22.12 13.86 1.94
N GLY A 148 -22.38 12.81 2.74
CA GLY A 148 -23.71 12.55 3.30
C GLY A 148 -24.18 13.64 4.28
N GLU A 149 -23.29 14.13 5.15
CA GLU A 149 -23.58 15.23 6.08
C GLU A 149 -23.81 16.60 5.41
N ALA A 150 -23.31 16.77 4.18
CA ALA A 150 -23.52 17.98 3.39
C ALA A 150 -24.90 17.94 2.73
N GLU A 151 -25.29 16.79 2.19
CA GLU A 151 -26.61 16.56 1.57
C GLU A 151 -27.75 16.64 2.60
N ASP A 152 -27.60 16.00 3.76
CA ASP A 152 -28.57 16.07 4.86
C ASP A 152 -28.76 17.50 5.42
N ARG A 153 -27.72 18.34 5.34
CA ARG A 153 -27.79 19.74 5.79
C ARG A 153 -28.52 20.65 4.81
N VAL A 154 -28.54 20.31 3.52
CA VAL A 154 -29.32 21.05 2.51
C VAL A 154 -30.80 20.69 2.66
N ILE A 155 -31.12 19.39 2.79
CA ILE A 155 -32.50 18.91 2.90
C ILE A 155 -33.19 19.44 4.17
N ARG A 156 -32.48 19.57 5.30
CA ARG A 156 -33.05 20.13 6.55
C ARG A 156 -33.25 21.66 6.55
N ARG A 157 -32.80 22.36 5.51
CA ARG A 157 -32.93 23.82 5.38
C ARG A 157 -34.05 24.25 4.42
N GLU A 158 -34.67 23.30 3.73
CA GLU A 158 -35.90 23.48 2.93
C GLU A 158 -37.14 23.07 3.75
#